data_AF-A0A6L4YP79-F1
#
_entry.id   AF-A0A6L4YP79-F1
#
_cell.length_a   1.000
_cell.length_b   1.000
_cell.length_c   1.000
_cell.angle_alpha   90.00
_cell.angle_beta   90.00
_cell.angle_gamma   90.00
#
_symmetry.space_group_name_H-M   'P 1'
#
loop_
_entity.id
_entity.type
_entity.pdbx_description
1 polymer ?
#
loop_
_entity_poly.entity_id
_entity_poly.type
_entity_poly.pdbx_seq_one_letter_code
_entity_poly.pdbx_strand_id
1 'polypeptide(L)'
;MNGRRSIPPGLTAELLLDVFDLPISFHRCLVPITGGVTAALMLSQAIWTSEALDPEVGGWFCRSQEEWTEETGLSRWEQETARRALRSGGFLEERRAGMPAKLWFRVRPEAVGRALQAQANPVRR
;
A
#
# COMPACT_ATOMS: atom_id res chain seq x y z
N MET A 1 -28.05 -46.95 2.91
CA MET A 1 -27.33 -46.06 3.83
C MET A 1 -26.16 -45.43 3.10
N ASN A 2 -26.06 -44.11 3.20
CA ASN A 2 -24.99 -43.16 2.85
C ASN A 2 -24.41 -43.13 1.42
N GLY A 3 -24.77 -42.04 0.74
CA GLY A 3 -24.36 -41.69 -0.60
C GLY A 3 -22.90 -41.30 -0.70
N ARG A 4 -22.26 -41.83 -1.74
CA ARG A 4 -21.10 -41.19 -2.33
C ARG A 4 -21.60 -40.06 -3.21
N ARG A 5 -21.83 -38.90 -2.62
CA ARG A 5 -21.69 -37.66 -3.40
C ARG A 5 -20.26 -37.67 -3.92
N SER A 6 -20.08 -37.80 -5.23
CA SER A 6 -18.82 -37.38 -5.85
C SER A 6 -18.75 -35.86 -5.66
N ILE A 7 -18.11 -35.41 -4.59
CA ILE A 7 -17.67 -34.02 -4.46
C ILE A 7 -16.72 -33.82 -5.66
N PRO A 8 -16.88 -32.79 -6.50
CA PRO A 8 -15.87 -32.48 -7.53
C PRO A 8 -14.52 -32.40 -6.82
N PRO A 9 -13.39 -32.88 -7.39
CA PRO A 9 -12.10 -32.65 -6.73
C PRO A 9 -11.96 -31.14 -6.44
N GLY A 10 -11.92 -30.78 -5.15
CA GLY A 10 -11.63 -29.43 -4.67
C GLY A 10 -10.12 -29.16 -4.71
N LEU A 11 -9.73 -27.87 -4.64
CA LEU A 11 -8.39 -27.30 -4.41
C LEU A 11 -7.20 -28.31 -4.42
N THR A 12 -6.49 -28.42 -5.55
CA THR A 12 -5.40 -29.41 -5.79
C THR A 12 -4.02 -28.75 -6.03
N ALA A 13 -2.90 -29.43 -6.40
CA ALA A 13 -1.46 -29.01 -6.22
C ALA A 13 -0.97 -27.82 -7.10
N GLU A 14 -1.91 -27.00 -7.42
CA GLU A 14 -2.20 -26.61 -8.78
C GLU A 14 -3.42 -25.67 -8.75
N LEU A 15 -4.24 -25.70 -7.70
CA LEU A 15 -5.28 -24.72 -7.43
C LEU A 15 -4.72 -23.61 -6.56
N LEU A 16 -4.00 -23.96 -5.50
CA LEU A 16 -3.20 -23.05 -4.71
C LEU A 16 -1.94 -23.85 -4.34
N LEU A 17 -0.92 -23.88 -5.19
CA LEU A 17 0.45 -23.89 -4.70
C LEU A 17 1.01 -22.54 -5.13
N ASP A 18 0.72 -21.48 -4.39
CA ASP A 18 -0.06 -21.45 -3.14
C ASP A 18 -0.64 -20.05 -2.97
N VAL A 19 -1.64 -19.75 -3.81
CA VAL A 19 -2.44 -18.50 -3.88
C VAL A 19 -1.69 -17.23 -4.24
N PHE A 20 -0.56 -16.97 -3.62
CA PHE A 20 -0.03 -15.64 -3.41
C PHE A 20 1.35 -15.80 -2.76
N ASP A 21 2.45 -15.84 -3.52
CA ASP A 21 3.79 -15.85 -2.90
C ASP A 21 4.02 -14.60 -2.01
N LEU A 22 3.40 -13.46 -2.38
CA LEU A 22 3.10 -12.34 -1.49
C LEU A 22 1.73 -11.74 -1.86
N PRO A 23 0.64 -12.00 -1.11
CA PRO A 23 -0.62 -11.33 -1.35
C PRO A 23 -0.44 -9.87 -0.99
N ILE A 24 -0.56 -8.97 -1.97
CA ILE A 24 -0.65 -7.56 -1.64
C ILE A 24 -2.05 -7.24 -1.13
N SER A 25 -2.13 -7.08 0.18
CA SER A 25 -3.31 -6.48 0.80
C SER A 25 -3.18 -4.96 0.68
N PHE A 26 -4.32 -4.26 0.60
CA PHE A 26 -4.31 -2.81 0.75
C PHE A 26 -5.65 -2.32 1.28
N HIS A 27 -5.62 -1.13 1.85
CA HIS A 27 -6.79 -0.54 2.47
C HIS A 27 -7.66 0.14 1.41
N ARG A 28 -8.75 -0.53 1.01
CA ARG A 28 -9.71 0.03 0.04
C ARG A 28 -10.28 1.39 0.47
N CYS A 29 -10.38 1.66 1.77
CA CYS A 29 -10.81 2.96 2.30
C CYS A 29 -9.90 4.13 1.89
N LEU A 30 -8.65 3.84 1.48
CA LEU A 30 -7.72 4.86 1.00
C LEU A 30 -8.02 5.29 -0.44
N VAL A 31 -8.63 4.45 -1.27
CA VAL A 31 -8.93 4.75 -2.69
C VAL A 31 -9.67 6.08 -2.88
N PRO A 32 -10.78 6.38 -2.17
CA PRO A 32 -11.49 7.64 -2.35
C PRO A 32 -10.67 8.87 -1.93
N ILE A 33 -9.77 8.74 -0.94
CA ILE A 33 -8.99 9.88 -0.45
C ILE A 33 -7.69 10.10 -1.24
N THR A 34 -7.13 9.05 -1.83
CA THR A 34 -5.91 9.13 -2.65
C THR A 34 -6.21 9.33 -4.14
N GLY A 35 -7.46 9.13 -4.57
CA GLY A 35 -7.92 9.34 -5.94
C GLY A 35 -7.63 8.17 -6.89
N GLY A 36 -7.14 7.02 -6.40
CA GLY A 36 -6.89 5.86 -7.23
C GLY A 36 -6.30 4.66 -6.49
N VAL A 37 -6.44 3.48 -7.11
CA VAL A 37 -5.98 2.20 -6.53
C VAL A 37 -4.46 2.18 -6.37
N THR A 38 -3.69 2.66 -7.34
CA THR A 38 -2.22 2.66 -7.27
C THR A 38 -1.69 3.53 -6.13
N ALA A 39 -2.26 4.72 -5.93
CA ALA A 39 -1.92 5.60 -4.82
C ALA A 39 -2.34 5.02 -3.46
N ALA A 40 -3.53 4.40 -3.38
CA ALA A 40 -3.98 3.70 -2.18
C ALA A 40 -3.11 2.49 -1.81
N LEU A 41 -2.67 1.72 -2.82
CA LEU A 41 -1.78 0.58 -2.68
C LEU A 41 -0.42 1.02 -2.11
N MET A 42 0.21 2.00 -2.76
CA MET A 42 1.49 2.55 -2.34
C MET A 42 1.42 3.15 -0.93
N LEU A 43 0.33 3.87 -0.60
CA LEU A 43 0.14 4.41 0.75
C LEU A 43 -0.05 3.31 1.79
N SER A 44 -0.78 2.23 1.47
CA SER A 44 -0.94 1.08 2.38
C SER A 44 0.40 0.45 2.70
N GLN A 45 1.21 0.20 1.68
CA GLN A 45 2.55 -0.34 1.84
C GLN A 45 3.45 0.61 2.66
N ALA A 46 3.43 1.91 2.38
CA ALA A 46 4.18 2.90 3.13
C ALA A 46 3.80 2.96 4.63
N ILE A 47 2.53 2.79 4.96
CA ILE A 47 2.04 2.71 6.34
C ILE A 47 2.63 1.48 7.03
N TRP A 48 2.54 0.31 6.42
CA TRP A 48 3.12 -0.91 6.99
C TRP A 48 4.63 -0.82 7.17
N THR A 49 5.36 -0.27 6.18
CA THR A 49 6.80 -0.03 6.33
C THR A 49 7.08 0.90 7.50
N SER A 50 6.27 1.96 7.68
CA SER A 50 6.44 2.93 8.77
C SER A 50 6.14 2.33 10.15
N GLU A 51 5.18 1.43 10.26
CA GLU A 51 4.84 0.72 11.51
C GLU A 51 5.95 -0.23 11.96
N ALA A 52 6.73 -0.78 11.03
CA ALA A 52 7.86 -1.66 11.32
C ALA A 52 9.16 -0.90 11.69
N LEU A 53 9.16 0.44 11.62
CA LEU A 53 10.35 1.24 11.97
C LEU A 53 10.49 1.42 13.47
N ASP A 54 11.74 1.61 13.89
CA ASP A 54 12.03 2.10 15.23
C ASP A 54 11.42 3.50 15.44
N PRO A 55 10.66 3.75 16.52
CA PRO A 55 10.15 5.07 16.84
C PRO A 55 11.22 6.17 16.84
N GLU A 56 12.47 5.84 17.13
CA GLU A 56 13.59 6.78 17.20
C GLU A 56 14.06 7.28 15.82
N VAL A 57 13.73 6.61 14.70
CA VAL A 57 14.16 7.04 13.35
C VAL A 57 13.25 8.11 12.72
N GLY A 58 12.28 8.63 13.47
CA GLY A 58 11.46 9.78 13.08
C GLY A 58 10.53 9.50 11.88
N GLY A 59 10.21 8.23 11.64
CA GLY A 59 9.29 7.77 10.60
C GLY A 59 9.82 7.86 9.16
N TRP A 60 11.11 8.14 8.97
CA TRP A 60 11.73 8.17 7.65
C TRP A 60 12.26 6.79 7.28
N PHE A 61 11.89 6.30 6.11
CA PHE A 61 12.44 5.09 5.52
C PHE A 61 12.95 5.36 4.11
N CYS A 62 13.91 4.57 3.64
CA CYS A 62 14.37 4.64 2.26
C CYS A 62 13.85 3.44 1.48
N ARG A 63 13.40 3.68 0.26
CA ARG A 63 13.03 2.65 -0.71
C ARG A 63 13.41 3.08 -2.11
N SER A 64 14.08 2.20 -2.81
CA SER A 64 14.37 2.34 -4.23
C SER A 64 13.12 2.05 -5.07
N GLN A 65 13.20 2.43 -6.34
CA GLN A 65 12.13 2.15 -7.30
C GLN A 65 11.96 0.64 -7.54
N GLU A 66 13.04 -0.12 -7.47
CA GLU A 66 13.05 -1.58 -7.63
C GLU A 66 12.37 -2.24 -6.43
N GLU A 67 12.76 -1.88 -5.20
CA GLU A 67 12.08 -2.38 -3.98
C GLU A 67 10.58 -2.03 -4.00
N TRP A 68 10.19 -0.83 -4.43
CA TRP A 68 8.77 -0.50 -4.60
C TRP A 68 8.06 -1.40 -5.63
N THR A 69 8.75 -1.77 -6.70
CA THR A 69 8.20 -2.67 -7.73
C THR A 69 8.03 -4.08 -7.17
N GLU A 70 9.03 -4.57 -6.44
CA GLU A 70 8.99 -5.88 -5.78
C GLU A 70 7.89 -5.96 -4.72
N GLU A 71 7.75 -4.92 -3.90
CA GLU A 71 6.76 -4.87 -2.83
C GLU A 71 5.32 -4.65 -3.33
N THR A 72 5.12 -3.90 -4.42
CA THR A 72 3.78 -3.45 -4.84
C THR A 72 3.31 -3.92 -6.21
N GLY A 73 4.22 -4.44 -7.04
CA GLY A 73 3.95 -4.73 -8.46
C GLY A 73 3.73 -3.50 -9.34
N LEU A 74 3.83 -2.28 -8.79
CA LEU A 74 3.62 -1.04 -9.56
C LEU A 74 4.79 -0.77 -10.50
N SER A 75 4.49 -0.48 -11.76
CA SER A 75 5.48 -0.01 -12.73
C SER A 75 6.02 1.38 -12.34
N ARG A 76 7.17 1.75 -12.91
CA ARG A 76 7.79 3.08 -12.72
C ARG A 76 6.82 4.25 -12.89
N TRP A 77 5.98 4.19 -13.92
CA TRP A 77 5.02 5.26 -14.23
C TRP A 77 3.85 5.31 -13.25
N GLU A 78 3.38 4.14 -12.80
CA GLU A 78 2.36 4.05 -11.76
C GLU A 78 2.89 4.54 -10.41
N GLN A 79 4.13 4.21 -10.07
CA GLN A 79 4.80 4.72 -8.87
C GLN A 79 4.92 6.25 -8.91
N GLU A 80 5.37 6.85 -10.01
CA GLU A 80 5.47 8.33 -10.10
C GLU A 80 4.10 9.00 -10.01
N THR A 81 3.08 8.43 -10.64
CA THR A 81 1.70 8.93 -10.57
C THR A 81 1.15 8.83 -9.15
N ALA A 82 1.32 7.67 -8.50
CA ALA A 82 0.94 7.44 -7.11
C ALA A 82 1.65 8.42 -6.17
N ARG A 83 2.98 8.55 -6.28
CA ARG A 83 3.79 9.51 -5.51
C ARG A 83 3.33 10.94 -5.68
N ARG A 84 3.02 11.36 -6.91
CA ARG A 84 2.48 12.69 -7.19
C ARG A 84 1.13 12.92 -6.51
N ALA A 85 0.23 11.95 -6.56
CA ALA A 85 -1.06 12.02 -5.89
C ALA A 85 -0.90 12.11 -4.37
N LEU A 86 -0.06 11.25 -3.78
CA LEU A 86 0.18 11.22 -2.33
C LEU A 86 0.87 12.48 -1.80
N ARG A 87 1.82 13.04 -2.54
CA ARG A 87 2.42 14.34 -2.21
C ARG A 87 1.41 15.48 -2.32
N SER A 88 0.59 15.49 -3.37
CA SER A 88 -0.42 16.52 -3.59
C SER A 88 -1.53 16.48 -2.52
N GLY A 89 -1.91 15.28 -2.08
CA GLY A 89 -2.82 15.06 -0.95
C GLY A 89 -2.19 15.28 0.43
N GLY A 90 -0.88 15.51 0.50
CA GLY A 90 -0.16 15.72 1.76
C GLY A 90 -0.08 14.47 2.65
N PHE A 91 -0.20 13.27 2.07
CA PHE A 91 -0.15 11.98 2.78
C PHE A 91 1.27 11.43 2.90
N LEU A 92 2.14 11.78 1.96
CA LEU A 92 3.52 11.29 1.89
C LEU A 92 4.49 12.46 1.66
N GLU A 93 5.56 12.50 2.45
CA GLU A 93 6.70 13.38 2.24
C GLU A 93 7.86 12.64 1.58
N GLU A 94 8.62 13.35 0.76
CA GLU A 94 9.78 12.81 0.06
C GLU A 94 11.00 13.72 0.24
N ARG A 95 12.18 13.14 0.45
CA ARG A 95 13.44 13.88 0.44
C ARG A 95 14.57 13.02 -0.13
N ARG A 96 15.56 13.66 -0.76
CA ARG A 96 16.82 13.00 -1.16
C ARG A 96 17.89 13.29 -0.12
N ALA A 97 18.55 12.25 0.39
CA ALA A 97 19.59 12.40 1.40
C ALA A 97 20.65 11.28 1.30
N GLY A 98 21.85 11.54 1.83
CA GLY A 98 22.97 10.62 1.84
C GLY A 98 23.85 10.67 0.58
N MET A 99 24.90 9.84 0.57
CA MET A 99 25.82 9.66 -0.56
C MET A 99 26.08 8.16 -0.75
N PRO A 100 25.64 7.54 -1.87
CA PRO A 100 24.86 8.13 -2.97
C PRO A 100 23.46 8.60 -2.51
N ALA A 101 22.89 9.59 -3.20
CA ALA A 101 21.62 10.19 -2.82
C ALA A 101 20.44 9.21 -2.97
N LYS A 102 19.92 8.72 -1.83
CA LYS A 102 18.76 7.84 -1.77
C LYS A 102 17.48 8.63 -1.56
N LEU A 103 16.35 8.10 -2.04
CA LEU A 103 15.03 8.69 -1.82
C LEU A 103 14.45 8.15 -0.51
N TRP A 104 14.06 9.09 0.35
CA TRP A 104 13.47 8.83 1.65
C TRP A 104 12.02 9.27 1.66
N PHE A 105 11.19 8.51 2.36
CA PHE A 105 9.75 8.68 2.46
C PHE A 105 9.34 8.77 3.92
N ARG A 106 8.27 9.52 4.19
CA ARG A 106 7.62 9.56 5.50
C ARG A 106 6.12 9.73 5.33
N VAL A 107 5.34 8.86 5.97
CA VAL A 107 3.89 8.96 6.01
C VAL A 107 3.48 10.07 6.98
N ARG A 108 2.43 10.82 6.64
CA ARG A 108 1.81 11.83 7.52
C ARG A 108 0.50 11.28 8.11
N PRO A 109 0.53 10.55 9.24
CA PRO A 109 -0.65 9.87 9.79
C PRO A 109 -1.80 10.85 10.10
N GLU A 110 -1.48 12.04 10.60
CA GLU A 110 -2.45 13.11 10.87
C GLU A 110 -3.22 13.56 9.62
N ALA A 111 -2.56 13.62 8.46
CA ALA A 111 -3.21 13.99 7.22
C ALA A 111 -4.13 12.88 6.71
N VAL A 112 -3.66 11.62 6.80
CA VAL A 112 -4.45 10.44 6.43
C VAL A 112 -5.69 10.30 7.32
N GLY A 113 -5.52 10.42 8.64
CA GLY A 113 -6.62 10.33 9.61
C GLY A 113 -7.69 11.39 9.38
N ARG A 114 -7.30 12.65 9.16
CA ARG A 114 -8.25 13.72 8.80
C ARG A 114 -9.02 13.43 7.51
N ALA A 115 -8.34 12.95 6.47
CA ALA A 115 -8.99 12.62 5.20
C ALA A 115 -9.96 11.44 5.34
N LEU A 116 -9.59 10.39 6.07
CA LEU A 116 -10.46 9.26 6.37
C LEU A 116 -11.69 9.69 7.18
N GLN A 117 -11.52 10.55 8.18
CA GLN A 117 -12.62 11.07 8.99
C GLN A 117 -13.60 11.91 8.15
N ALA A 118 -13.09 12.75 7.26
CA ALA A 118 -13.91 13.54 6.34
C ALA A 118 -14.68 12.64 5.35
N GLN A 119 -14.06 11.57 4.89
CA GLN A 119 -14.68 10.60 3.99
C GLN A 119 -15.76 9.76 4.69
N ALA A 120 -15.54 9.37 5.95
CA ALA A 120 -16.47 8.57 6.75
C ALA A 120 -17.69 9.36 7.24
N ASN A 121 -17.53 10.67 7.43
CA ASN A 121 -18.63 11.57 7.77
C ASN A 121 -18.83 12.58 6.62
N PRO A 122 -19.32 12.12 5.44
CA PRO A 122 -19.67 13.04 4.38
C PRO A 122 -20.80 13.90 4.94
N VAL A 123 -20.51 15.17 5.22
CA VAL A 123 -21.51 16.15 5.66
C VAL A 123 -22.71 15.95 4.75
N ARG A 124 -23.81 15.42 5.32
CA ARG A 124 -25.04 15.09 4.59
C ARG A 124 -25.45 16.36 3.85
N ARG A 125 -25.27 16.38 2.54
CA ARG A 125 -25.89 17.34 1.64
C ARG A 125 -27.24 16.80 1.21
#